data_AF-A0A0G8AX40-F1
#
_entry.id   AF-A0A0G8AX40-F1
#
_cell.length_a   1.000
_cell.length_b   1.000
_cell.length_c   1.000
_cell.angle_alpha   90.00
_cell.angle_beta   90.00
_cell.angle_gamma   90.00
#
_symmetry.space_group_name_H-M   'P 1'
#
loop_
_entity.id
_entity.type
_entity.pdbx_description
1 polymer ?
#
loop_
_entity_poly.entity_id
_entity_poly.type
_entity_poly.pdbx_seq_one_letter_code
_entity_poly.pdbx_strand_id
1 'polypeptide(L)'
;MRFQRPPRLFWLISTLLVGLFWGLAALKHYFLQSTGLDLGIFDQVAWKMSQGLEPRSTLSGLHHMGDHGAWAFYAIGPLYRLAPSVHWLFLTQALALILTAWPFWHLSVQAGLKQRERWLICGLWWLQPLVFNVNLFDFHPGTWAMPLLALAIWANRAERRWLWIACLFLAMGCKAGIGFIVVGIALEQALRQRWRWAVEALLVGGGWLFFAYDRLFPALNNDPGLMNFGRLQSRYSHLGDGVGDILQTALFSPMKLLGVLDWSSIVFYLFLLSLPLAFYWRRPSLPMLAATLPLIIVNSLSSHELQRDLLHESSLHLTVPLVVASMDGFATDLRQSRLWLTRR
;
A
#
# COMPACT_ATOMS: atom_id res chain seq x y z
N MET A 1 -12.41 14.57 17.92
CA MET A 1 -13.19 13.32 18.15
C MET A 1 -12.39 12.36 19.02
N ARG A 2 -13.02 11.72 20.01
CA ARG A 2 -12.38 10.70 20.87
C ARG A 2 -12.43 9.33 20.18
N PHE A 3 -11.38 8.51 20.33
CA PHE A 3 -11.35 7.12 19.85
C PHE A 3 -12.50 6.33 20.49
N GLN A 4 -13.50 5.91 19.71
CA GLN A 4 -14.54 4.99 20.20
C GLN A 4 -13.98 3.56 20.15
N ARG A 5 -13.77 2.95 21.31
CA ARG A 5 -13.20 1.60 21.39
C ARG A 5 -14.07 0.62 20.57
N PRO A 6 -13.47 -0.17 19.66
CA PRO A 6 -14.19 -1.27 19.01
C PRO A 6 -14.75 -2.25 20.05
N PRO A 7 -15.87 -2.93 19.75
CA PRO A 7 -16.43 -3.94 20.64
C PRO A 7 -15.44 -5.09 20.86
N ARG A 8 -15.57 -5.85 21.96
CA ARG A 8 -14.72 -7.04 22.21
C ARG A 8 -14.74 -8.04 21.04
N LEU A 9 -15.89 -8.17 20.37
CA LEU A 9 -16.05 -9.02 19.20
C LEU A 9 -15.11 -8.63 18.04
N PHE A 10 -14.77 -7.35 17.87
CA PHE A 10 -13.82 -6.90 16.84
C PHE A 10 -12.44 -7.50 17.06
N TRP A 11 -11.96 -7.49 18.30
CA TRP A 11 -10.66 -8.05 18.66
C TRP A 11 -10.67 -9.58 18.55
N LEU A 12 -11.76 -10.24 18.97
CA LEU A 12 -11.89 -11.69 18.80
C LEU A 12 -11.80 -12.10 17.32
N ILE A 13 -12.58 -11.45 16.44
CA ILE A 13 -12.55 -11.73 15.00
C ILE A 13 -11.17 -11.43 14.41
N SER A 14 -10.56 -10.30 14.79
CA SER A 14 -9.22 -9.94 14.33
C SER A 14 -8.18 -10.99 14.73
N THR A 15 -8.21 -11.47 15.97
CA THR A 15 -7.29 -12.52 16.42
C THR A 15 -7.48 -13.82 15.65
N LEU A 16 -8.73 -14.24 15.41
CA LEU A 16 -9.02 -15.44 14.62
C LEU A 16 -8.54 -15.30 13.17
N LEU A 17 -8.75 -14.14 12.55
CA LEU A 17 -8.30 -13.87 11.19
C LEU A 17 -6.77 -13.79 11.10
N VAL A 18 -6.08 -13.22 12.08
CA VAL A 18 -4.60 -13.24 12.14
C VAL A 18 -4.10 -14.67 12.22
N GLY A 19 -4.69 -15.50 13.10
CA GLY A 19 -4.34 -16.92 13.21
C GLY A 19 -4.58 -17.69 11.90
N LEU A 20 -5.69 -17.42 11.23
CA LEU A 20 -6.00 -17.99 9.91
C LEU A 20 -4.98 -17.57 8.85
N PHE A 21 -4.71 -16.27 8.73
CA PHE A 21 -3.79 -15.72 7.72
C PHE A 21 -2.37 -16.24 7.92
N TRP A 22 -1.89 -16.22 9.16
CA TRP A 22 -0.61 -16.80 9.54
C TRP A 22 -0.57 -18.30 9.27
N GLY A 23 -1.62 -19.05 9.65
CA GLY A 23 -1.70 -20.49 9.49
C GLY A 23 -1.69 -20.91 8.02
N LEU A 24 -2.39 -20.18 7.15
CA LEU A 24 -2.38 -20.44 5.71
C LEU A 24 -1.01 -20.18 5.08
N ALA A 25 -0.35 -19.06 5.44
CA ALA A 25 1.01 -18.78 4.97
C ALA A 25 2.02 -19.83 5.47
N ALA A 26 1.91 -20.24 6.74
CA ALA A 26 2.73 -21.30 7.32
C ALA A 26 2.49 -22.66 6.63
N LEU A 27 1.23 -23.01 6.34
CA LEU A 27 0.88 -24.26 5.67
C LEU A 27 1.40 -24.30 4.24
N LYS A 28 1.27 -23.19 3.50
CA LYS A 28 1.87 -23.03 2.17
C LYS A 28 3.38 -23.25 2.22
N HIS A 29 4.06 -22.62 3.19
CA HIS A 29 5.50 -22.78 3.38
C HIS A 29 5.88 -24.23 3.70
N TYR A 30 5.13 -24.87 4.59
CA TYR A 30 5.32 -26.28 4.95
C TYR A 30 5.19 -27.22 3.74
N PHE A 31 4.25 -26.93 2.82
CA PHE A 31 4.12 -27.66 1.55
C PHE A 31 5.12 -27.24 0.46
N LEU A 32 6.16 -26.48 0.81
CA LEU A 32 7.23 -26.05 -0.09
C LEU A 32 6.74 -25.20 -1.27
N GLN A 33 5.63 -24.48 -1.09
CA GLN A 33 5.05 -23.60 -2.11
C GLN A 33 5.51 -22.14 -1.97
N SER A 34 6.41 -21.82 -1.04
CA SER A 34 7.04 -20.50 -0.92
C SER A 34 8.13 -20.31 -1.97
N THR A 35 8.36 -19.07 -2.39
CA THR A 35 9.36 -18.73 -3.41
C THR A 35 10.64 -18.16 -2.79
N GLY A 36 11.76 -18.34 -3.50
CA GLY A 36 13.05 -17.79 -3.07
C GLY A 36 13.19 -16.29 -3.32
N LEU A 37 12.64 -15.78 -4.43
CA LEU A 37 12.84 -14.39 -4.85
C LEU A 37 12.09 -13.37 -3.99
N ASP A 38 11.03 -13.79 -3.30
CA ASP A 38 10.33 -12.93 -2.35
C ASP A 38 10.63 -13.37 -0.91
N LEU A 39 10.11 -14.51 -0.46
CA LEU A 39 10.29 -14.95 0.94
C LEU A 39 11.76 -15.18 1.29
N GLY A 40 12.51 -15.87 0.42
CA GLY A 40 13.92 -16.20 0.67
C GLY A 40 14.82 -14.98 0.80
N ILE A 41 14.57 -13.92 0.01
CA ILE A 41 15.28 -12.64 0.13
C ILE A 41 15.03 -12.02 1.49
N PHE A 42 13.76 -11.86 1.89
CA PHE A 42 13.43 -11.20 3.15
C PHE A 42 13.85 -12.00 4.37
N ASP A 43 13.79 -13.34 4.32
CA ASP A 43 14.25 -14.20 5.40
C ASP A 43 15.76 -14.06 5.63
N GLN A 44 16.55 -14.15 4.55
CA GLN A 44 17.99 -13.99 4.63
C GLN A 44 18.39 -12.59 5.13
N VAL A 45 17.75 -11.56 4.57
CA VAL A 45 18.02 -10.17 4.95
C VAL A 45 17.67 -9.92 6.41
N ALA A 46 16.52 -10.40 6.89
CA ALA A 46 16.10 -10.29 8.29
C ALA A 46 17.10 -10.98 9.23
N TRP A 47 17.58 -12.18 8.85
CA TRP A 47 18.62 -12.86 9.59
C TRP A 47 19.90 -12.03 9.66
N LYS A 48 20.42 -11.51 8.53
CA LYS A 48 21.62 -10.65 8.50
C LYS A 48 21.48 -9.41 9.38
N MET A 49 20.33 -8.72 9.31
CA MET A 49 20.01 -7.58 10.18
C MET A 49 20.07 -7.95 11.66
N SER A 50 19.54 -9.11 12.05
CA SER A 50 19.59 -9.59 13.44
C SER A 50 21.01 -9.88 13.95
N GLN A 51 21.95 -10.13 13.04
CA GLN A 51 23.36 -10.39 13.36
C GLN A 51 24.23 -9.12 13.25
N GLY A 52 23.65 -7.97 12.89
CA GLY A 52 24.41 -6.74 12.61
C GLY A 52 25.27 -6.83 11.35
N LEU A 53 24.96 -7.77 10.45
CA LEU A 53 25.63 -7.94 9.17
C LEU A 53 25.00 -7.05 8.10
N GLU A 54 25.74 -6.79 7.02
CA GLU A 54 25.23 -6.03 5.87
C GLU A 54 23.99 -6.74 5.28
N PRO A 55 22.82 -6.06 5.20
CA PRO A 55 21.58 -6.65 4.71
C PRO A 55 21.53 -6.71 3.18
N ARG A 56 22.53 -7.35 2.58
CA ARG A 56 22.63 -7.62 1.15
C ARG A 56 22.15 -9.02 0.84
N SER A 57 21.23 -9.16 -0.11
CA SER A 57 20.71 -10.48 -0.52
C SER A 57 21.71 -11.18 -1.43
N THR A 58 21.95 -12.47 -1.21
CA THR A 58 22.75 -13.31 -2.12
C THR A 58 21.98 -13.72 -3.36
N LEU A 59 20.64 -13.61 -3.35
CA LEU A 59 19.79 -13.94 -4.49
C LEU A 59 19.69 -12.76 -5.48
N SER A 60 19.55 -11.53 -4.98
CA SER A 60 19.49 -10.35 -5.84
C SER A 60 20.84 -9.63 -6.02
N GLY A 61 21.80 -9.86 -5.13
CA GLY A 61 23.07 -9.12 -5.07
C GLY A 61 22.94 -7.69 -4.51
N LEU A 62 21.71 -7.25 -4.20
CA LEU A 62 21.40 -5.87 -3.82
C LEU A 62 21.29 -5.71 -2.31
N HIS A 63 21.64 -4.51 -1.85
CA HIS A 63 21.39 -4.10 -0.47
C HIS A 63 19.88 -3.87 -0.26
N HIS A 64 19.30 -4.33 0.84
CA HIS A 64 17.85 -4.23 1.12
C HIS A 64 17.29 -2.80 0.96
N MET A 65 17.98 -1.82 1.56
CA MET A 65 17.62 -0.41 1.40
C MET A 65 17.88 0.13 0.00
N GLY A 66 18.84 -0.47 -0.71
CA GLY A 66 19.15 -0.15 -2.09
C GLY A 66 18.21 -0.80 -3.08
N ASP A 67 17.40 -1.79 -2.71
CA ASP A 67 16.41 -2.44 -3.60
C ASP A 67 14.99 -1.94 -3.30
N HIS A 68 14.58 -2.01 -2.03
CA HIS A 68 13.20 -1.73 -1.62
C HIS A 68 13.01 -0.37 -0.96
N GLY A 69 14.09 0.27 -0.46
CA GLY A 69 14.01 1.47 0.38
C GLY A 69 13.21 1.25 1.68
N ALA A 70 13.10 0.01 2.13
CA ALA A 70 12.19 -0.38 3.21
C ALA A 70 12.87 -0.35 4.58
N TRP A 71 13.18 0.84 5.11
CA TRP A 71 13.88 0.99 6.39
C TRP A 71 13.08 0.51 7.61
N ALA A 72 11.75 0.50 7.53
CA ALA A 72 10.91 -0.04 8.60
C ALA A 72 11.19 -1.53 8.84
N PHE A 73 11.65 -2.25 7.82
CA PHE A 73 11.95 -3.68 7.91
C PHE A 73 13.05 -4.00 8.92
N TYR A 74 13.97 -3.07 9.23
CA TYR A 74 14.99 -3.29 10.26
C TYR A 74 14.40 -3.58 11.64
N ALA A 75 13.16 -3.16 11.89
CA ALA A 75 12.43 -3.50 13.13
C ALA A 75 12.20 -5.02 13.29
N ILE A 76 12.38 -5.83 12.25
CA ILE A 76 12.31 -7.29 12.33
C ILE A 76 13.54 -7.90 13.03
N GLY A 77 14.68 -7.20 13.02
CA GLY A 77 15.96 -7.72 13.52
C GLY A 77 15.88 -8.28 14.94
N PRO A 78 15.29 -7.58 15.92
CA PRO A 78 15.10 -8.12 17.27
C PRO A 78 14.29 -9.42 17.32
N LEU A 79 13.26 -9.59 16.49
CA LEU A 79 12.47 -10.83 16.45
C LEU A 79 13.30 -12.01 15.93
N TYR A 80 14.07 -11.77 14.87
CA TYR A 80 15.00 -12.76 14.32
C TYR A 80 16.17 -13.08 15.27
N ARG A 81 16.53 -12.15 16.16
CA ARG A 81 17.51 -12.39 17.23
C ARG A 81 16.97 -13.36 18.29
N LEU A 82 15.66 -13.29 18.59
CA LEU A 82 15.00 -14.22 19.51
C LEU A 82 14.89 -15.62 18.90
N ALA A 83 14.42 -15.69 17.65
CA ALA A 83 14.35 -16.92 16.88
C ALA A 83 14.42 -16.61 15.38
N PRO A 84 15.42 -17.13 14.64
CA PRO A 84 15.55 -16.90 13.21
C PRO A 84 14.52 -17.75 12.46
N SER A 85 13.34 -17.20 12.21
CA SER A 85 12.22 -17.93 11.60
C SER A 85 11.33 -17.03 10.75
N VAL A 86 10.98 -17.53 9.55
CA VAL A 86 9.98 -16.95 8.63
C VAL A 86 8.61 -16.74 9.27
N HIS A 87 8.28 -17.44 10.36
CA HIS A 87 6.99 -17.26 11.03
C HIS A 87 6.80 -15.85 11.60
N TRP A 88 7.88 -15.11 11.91
CA TRP A 88 7.79 -13.70 12.26
C TRP A 88 7.32 -12.85 11.08
N LEU A 89 7.80 -13.15 9.88
CA LEU A 89 7.39 -12.47 8.65
C LEU A 89 5.91 -12.71 8.38
N PHE A 90 5.47 -13.98 8.42
CA PHE A 90 4.05 -14.32 8.24
C PHE A 90 3.17 -13.64 9.29
N LEU A 91 3.60 -13.64 10.56
CA LEU A 91 2.81 -13.09 11.66
C LEU A 91 2.66 -11.57 11.54
N THR A 92 3.75 -10.86 11.27
CA THR A 92 3.73 -9.39 11.14
C THR A 92 2.95 -8.94 9.92
N GLN A 93 3.03 -9.66 8.79
CA GLN A 93 2.19 -9.42 7.61
C GLN A 93 0.71 -9.65 7.92
N ALA A 94 0.35 -10.77 8.55
CA ALA A 94 -1.03 -11.05 8.94
C ALA A 94 -1.57 -10.00 9.92
N LEU A 95 -0.78 -9.60 10.92
CA LEU A 95 -1.13 -8.53 11.85
C LEU A 95 -1.38 -7.20 11.12
N ALA A 96 -0.48 -6.79 10.23
CA ALA A 96 -0.64 -5.54 9.49
C ALA A 96 -1.90 -5.54 8.63
N LEU A 97 -2.13 -6.60 7.87
CA LEU A 97 -3.32 -6.75 7.02
C LEU A 97 -4.59 -6.74 7.86
N ILE A 98 -4.71 -7.56 8.90
CA ILE A 98 -5.95 -7.65 9.67
C ILE A 98 -6.19 -6.40 10.52
N LEU A 99 -5.15 -5.83 11.15
CA LEU A 99 -5.28 -4.64 11.99
C LEU A 99 -5.47 -3.34 11.22
N THR A 100 -5.36 -3.34 9.88
CA THR A 100 -5.78 -2.20 9.04
C THR A 100 -7.28 -1.91 9.19
N ALA A 101 -8.09 -2.90 9.58
CA ALA A 101 -9.49 -2.67 9.94
C ALA A 101 -9.67 -1.77 11.18
N TRP A 102 -8.67 -1.66 12.06
CA TRP A 102 -8.78 -0.83 13.25
C TRP A 102 -8.86 0.67 12.91
N PRO A 103 -7.98 1.26 12.07
CA PRO A 103 -8.18 2.61 11.56
C PRO A 103 -9.48 2.78 10.77
N PHE A 104 -9.93 1.79 9.98
CA PHE A 104 -11.22 1.86 9.28
C PHE A 104 -12.42 1.95 10.20
N TRP A 105 -12.38 1.26 11.35
CA TRP A 105 -13.39 1.40 12.37
C TRP A 105 -13.51 2.86 12.84
N HIS A 106 -12.39 3.51 13.12
CA HIS A 106 -12.39 4.90 13.59
C HIS A 106 -12.71 5.90 12.48
N LEU A 107 -12.32 5.62 11.23
CA LEU A 107 -12.76 6.38 10.07
C LEU A 107 -14.28 6.32 9.90
N SER A 108 -14.86 5.14 10.09
CA SER A 108 -16.30 4.93 10.05
C SER A 108 -17.02 5.69 11.18
N VAL A 109 -16.41 5.78 12.36
CA VAL A 109 -16.90 6.63 13.47
C VAL A 109 -16.86 8.11 13.08
N GLN A 110 -15.75 8.59 12.48
CA GLN A 110 -15.65 9.97 12.00
C GLN A 110 -16.69 10.30 10.92
N ALA A 111 -17.01 9.33 10.06
CA ALA A 111 -18.03 9.46 9.02
C ALA A 111 -19.48 9.47 9.56
N GLY A 112 -19.68 9.18 10.85
CA GLY A 112 -21.01 9.12 11.48
C GLY A 112 -21.78 7.83 11.19
N LEU A 113 -21.08 6.76 10.83
CA LEU A 113 -21.67 5.44 10.57
C LEU A 113 -22.09 4.76 11.89
N LYS A 114 -23.19 4.01 11.83
CA LYS A 114 -23.72 3.15 12.90
C LYS A 114 -22.89 1.87 13.01
N GLN A 115 -23.10 1.11 14.08
CA GLN A 115 -22.33 -0.11 14.38
C GLN A 115 -22.30 -1.12 13.21
N ARG A 116 -23.46 -1.44 12.62
CA ARG A 116 -23.54 -2.38 11.47
C ARG A 116 -22.75 -1.89 10.26
N GLU A 117 -22.80 -0.60 9.99
CA GLU A 117 -22.13 0.05 8.86
C GLU A 117 -20.60 0.05 9.08
N ARG A 118 -20.12 0.23 10.32
CA ARG A 118 -18.69 0.12 10.67
C ARG A 118 -18.16 -1.29 10.40
N TRP A 119 -18.93 -2.31 10.77
CA TRP A 119 -18.60 -3.71 10.47
C TRP A 119 -18.55 -3.99 8.98
N LEU A 120 -19.47 -3.42 8.19
CA LEU A 120 -19.43 -3.52 6.74
C LEU A 120 -18.11 -2.98 6.19
N ILE A 121 -17.66 -1.79 6.60
CA ILE A 121 -16.38 -1.23 6.11
C ILE A 121 -15.18 -2.10 6.51
N CYS A 122 -15.14 -2.64 7.73
CA CYS A 122 -14.10 -3.57 8.14
C CYS A 122 -14.14 -4.87 7.31
N GLY A 123 -15.36 -5.35 7.01
CA GLY A 123 -15.59 -6.51 6.15
C GLY A 123 -15.15 -6.28 4.71
N LEU A 124 -15.41 -5.10 4.13
CA LEU A 124 -14.94 -4.73 2.78
C LEU A 124 -13.42 -4.78 2.68
N TRP A 125 -12.71 -4.43 3.76
CA TRP A 125 -11.27 -4.59 3.81
C TRP A 125 -10.84 -6.06 3.94
N TRP A 126 -11.34 -6.77 4.96
CA TRP A 126 -10.93 -8.17 5.20
C TRP A 126 -11.30 -9.10 4.06
N LEU A 127 -12.38 -8.80 3.33
CA LEU A 127 -12.86 -9.60 2.21
C LEU A 127 -12.30 -9.15 0.86
N GLN A 128 -11.40 -8.16 0.83
CA GLN A 128 -10.82 -7.71 -0.42
C GLN A 128 -9.93 -8.82 -1.00
N PRO A 129 -10.13 -9.25 -2.26
CA PRO A 129 -9.35 -10.35 -2.85
C PRO A 129 -7.83 -10.15 -2.73
N LEU A 130 -7.38 -8.91 -2.92
CA LEU A 130 -5.97 -8.57 -2.84
C LEU A 130 -5.36 -8.75 -1.43
N VAL A 131 -6.15 -8.59 -0.37
CA VAL A 131 -5.70 -8.83 1.01
C VAL A 131 -5.42 -10.31 1.23
N PHE A 132 -6.25 -11.20 0.68
CA PHE A 132 -5.99 -12.65 0.72
C PHE A 132 -4.85 -13.06 -0.20
N ASN A 133 -4.81 -12.55 -1.43
CA ASN A 133 -3.79 -12.90 -2.40
C ASN A 133 -2.40 -12.54 -1.90
N VAL A 134 -2.22 -11.32 -1.37
CA VAL A 134 -0.92 -10.92 -0.81
C VAL A 134 -0.56 -11.74 0.42
N ASN A 135 -1.54 -12.16 1.23
CA ASN A 135 -1.26 -13.04 2.35
C ASN A 135 -0.79 -14.44 1.91
N LEU A 136 -1.38 -14.99 0.84
CA LEU A 136 -1.07 -16.32 0.30
C LEU A 136 0.09 -16.33 -0.70
N PHE A 137 0.51 -15.17 -1.20
CA PHE A 137 1.74 -15.04 -1.95
C PHE A 137 2.92 -15.17 -0.97
N ASP A 138 3.94 -14.32 -0.99
CA ASP A 138 5.02 -14.38 -0.02
C ASP A 138 5.05 -13.13 0.86
N PHE A 139 6.02 -13.05 1.77
CA PHE A 139 6.14 -11.90 2.67
C PHE A 139 6.57 -10.65 1.90
N HIS A 140 5.88 -9.54 2.15
CA HIS A 140 6.22 -8.24 1.62
C HIS A 140 6.16 -7.16 2.70
N PRO A 141 7.25 -6.38 2.91
CA PRO A 141 7.27 -5.32 3.91
C PRO A 141 6.26 -4.20 3.60
N GLY A 142 5.87 -4.05 2.32
CA GLY A 142 4.84 -3.11 1.89
C GLY A 142 3.48 -3.31 2.57
N THR A 143 3.19 -4.50 3.11
CA THR A 143 1.95 -4.78 3.87
C THR A 143 1.88 -4.01 5.18
N TRP A 144 3.03 -3.72 5.80
CA TRP A 144 3.10 -2.97 7.07
C TRP A 144 2.62 -1.53 6.95
N ALA A 145 2.59 -0.99 5.73
CA ALA A 145 2.08 0.34 5.46
C ALA A 145 0.56 0.44 5.51
N MET A 146 -0.18 -0.66 5.36
CA MET A 146 -1.65 -0.64 5.28
C MET A 146 -2.31 0.05 6.47
N PRO A 147 -2.02 -0.34 7.73
CA PRO A 147 -2.63 0.32 8.88
C PRO A 147 -2.16 1.77 9.03
N LEU A 148 -0.92 2.07 8.62
CA LEU A 148 -0.34 3.42 8.68
C LEU A 148 -1.00 4.37 7.69
N LEU A 149 -1.25 3.93 6.45
CA LEU A 149 -1.96 4.71 5.44
C LEU A 149 -3.41 4.98 5.87
N ALA A 150 -4.11 3.97 6.38
CA ALA A 150 -5.48 4.14 6.87
C ALA A 150 -5.52 5.09 8.08
N LEU A 151 -4.55 4.97 9.00
CA LEU A 151 -4.42 5.88 10.14
C LEU A 151 -4.01 7.29 9.72
N ALA A 152 -3.21 7.46 8.67
CA ALA A 152 -2.88 8.76 8.10
C ALA A 152 -4.16 9.45 7.61
N ILE A 153 -5.00 8.77 6.84
CA ILE A 153 -6.28 9.33 6.38
C ILE A 153 -7.16 9.72 7.57
N TRP A 154 -7.22 8.88 8.61
CA TRP A 154 -7.94 9.20 9.85
C TRP A 154 -7.39 10.45 10.54
N ALA A 155 -6.06 10.56 10.65
CA ALA A 155 -5.37 11.68 11.29
C ALA A 155 -5.58 12.98 10.50
N ASN A 156 -5.55 12.91 9.17
CA ASN A 156 -5.84 14.03 8.28
C ASN A 156 -7.26 14.58 8.51
N ARG A 157 -8.28 13.71 8.52
CA ARG A 157 -9.68 14.08 8.79
C ARG A 157 -9.91 14.59 10.21
N ALA A 158 -9.05 14.20 11.16
CA ALA A 158 -9.06 14.69 12.53
C ALA A 158 -8.21 15.96 12.75
N GLU A 159 -7.65 16.56 11.70
CA GLU A 159 -6.73 17.71 11.78
C GLU A 159 -5.47 17.47 12.63
N ARG A 160 -5.04 16.22 12.77
CA ARG A 160 -3.86 15.83 13.55
C ARG A 160 -2.62 15.81 12.66
N ARG A 161 -2.15 16.99 12.27
CA ARG A 161 -1.04 17.18 11.31
C ARG A 161 0.20 16.34 11.62
N TRP A 162 0.70 16.39 12.85
CA TRP A 162 1.93 15.67 13.21
C TRP A 162 1.76 14.15 13.18
N LEU A 163 0.61 13.63 13.61
CA LEU A 163 0.31 12.20 13.48
C LEU A 163 0.20 11.79 12.01
N TRP A 164 -0.43 12.63 11.18
CA TRP A 164 -0.54 12.39 9.76
C TRP A 164 0.84 12.32 9.08
N ILE A 165 1.72 13.31 9.30
CA ILE A 165 3.09 13.30 8.77
C ILE A 165 3.86 12.07 9.26
N ALA A 166 3.77 11.74 10.56
CA ALA A 166 4.44 10.56 11.12
C ALA A 166 3.96 9.26 10.46
N CYS A 167 2.65 9.11 10.23
CA CYS A 167 2.09 7.94 9.56
C CYS A 167 2.55 7.85 8.10
N LEU A 168 2.57 8.97 7.35
CA LEU A 168 3.07 8.99 5.97
C LEU A 168 4.55 8.62 5.92
N PHE A 169 5.37 9.20 6.80
CA PHE A 169 6.80 8.89 6.90
C PHE A 169 7.04 7.40 7.20
N LEU A 170 6.39 6.86 8.24
CA LEU A 170 6.51 5.44 8.60
C LEU A 170 6.00 4.52 7.49
N ALA A 171 4.89 4.88 6.81
CA ALA A 171 4.37 4.10 5.69
C ALA A 171 5.38 4.02 4.55
N MET A 172 5.99 5.14 4.16
CA MET A 172 7.04 5.17 3.14
C MET A 172 8.28 4.37 3.52
N GLY A 173 8.53 4.21 4.82
CA GLY A 173 9.57 3.31 5.32
C GLY A 173 9.33 1.84 5.06
N CYS A 174 8.13 1.43 4.68
CA CYS A 174 7.84 0.04 4.38
C CYS A 174 8.25 -0.36 2.95
N LYS A 175 8.30 0.60 2.00
CA LYS A 175 8.72 0.41 0.61
C LYS A 175 8.80 1.78 -0.08
N ALA A 176 9.84 2.01 -0.88
CA ALA A 176 10.05 3.29 -1.59
C ALA A 176 8.85 3.71 -2.45
N GLY A 177 8.24 2.76 -3.18
CA GLY A 177 7.10 3.00 -4.07
C GLY A 177 5.83 3.52 -3.37
N ILE A 178 5.73 3.44 -2.04
CA ILE A 178 4.62 4.04 -1.28
C ILE A 178 4.62 5.56 -1.42
N GLY A 179 5.75 6.18 -1.77
CA GLY A 179 5.79 7.59 -2.11
C GLY A 179 4.77 7.97 -3.21
N PHE A 180 4.47 7.09 -4.16
CA PHE A 180 3.45 7.36 -5.19
C PHE A 180 2.04 7.50 -4.60
N ILE A 181 1.68 6.68 -3.60
CA ILE A 181 0.39 6.84 -2.93
C ILE A 181 0.36 8.10 -2.06
N VAL A 182 1.49 8.51 -1.48
CA VAL A 182 1.59 9.78 -0.74
C VAL A 182 1.44 10.99 -1.67
N VAL A 183 2.01 10.95 -2.87
CA VAL A 183 1.75 11.95 -3.92
C VAL A 183 0.27 11.92 -4.34
N GLY A 184 -0.34 10.74 -4.40
CA GLY A 184 -1.78 10.59 -4.59
C GLY A 184 -2.61 11.28 -3.50
N ILE A 185 -2.23 11.13 -2.23
CA ILE A 185 -2.85 11.84 -1.11
C ILE A 185 -2.68 13.36 -1.28
N ALA A 186 -1.55 13.85 -1.83
CA ALA A 186 -1.40 15.26 -2.16
C ALA A 186 -2.46 15.74 -3.17
N LEU A 187 -2.71 14.97 -4.24
CA LEU A 187 -3.75 15.25 -5.22
C LEU A 187 -5.15 15.24 -4.58
N GLU A 188 -5.44 14.25 -3.75
CA GLU A 188 -6.70 14.15 -3.01
C GLU A 188 -6.96 15.39 -2.14
N GLN A 189 -5.92 15.89 -1.46
CA GLN A 189 -6.00 17.11 -0.65
C GLN A 189 -6.14 18.37 -1.49
N ALA A 190 -5.49 18.45 -2.65
CA ALA A 190 -5.64 19.56 -3.60
C ALA A 190 -7.07 19.64 -4.16
N LEU A 191 -7.67 18.49 -4.50
CA LEU A 191 -9.08 18.43 -4.96
C LEU A 191 -10.07 18.87 -3.88
N ARG A 192 -9.71 18.70 -2.59
CA ARG A 192 -10.45 19.25 -1.45
C ARG A 192 -10.07 20.71 -1.11
N GLN A 193 -9.27 21.36 -1.95
CA GLN A 193 -8.76 22.73 -1.75
C GLN A 193 -7.94 22.91 -0.46
N ARG A 194 -7.37 21.83 0.09
CA ARG A 194 -6.55 21.84 1.31
C ARG A 194 -5.07 22.01 0.96
N TRP A 195 -4.73 23.12 0.31
CA TRP A 195 -3.42 23.35 -0.32
C TRP A 195 -2.21 23.12 0.59
N ARG A 196 -2.29 23.53 1.86
CA ARG A 196 -1.21 23.29 2.81
C ARG A 196 -0.93 21.79 3.01
N TRP A 197 -1.97 20.98 3.18
CA TRP A 197 -1.84 19.53 3.31
C TRP A 197 -1.38 18.89 1.99
N ALA A 198 -1.87 19.41 0.86
CA ALA A 198 -1.43 18.96 -0.46
C ALA A 198 0.08 19.16 -0.67
N VAL A 199 0.59 20.37 -0.40
CA VAL A 199 2.02 20.69 -0.54
C VAL A 199 2.87 19.87 0.42
N GLU A 200 2.44 19.72 1.69
CA GLU A 200 3.16 18.89 2.66
C GLU A 200 3.26 17.42 2.21
N ALA A 201 2.17 16.83 1.72
CA ALA A 201 2.18 15.46 1.17
C ALA A 201 3.05 15.36 -0.08
N LEU A 202 3.00 16.35 -0.96
CA LEU A 202 3.80 16.37 -2.19
C LEU A 202 5.30 16.44 -1.90
N LEU A 203 5.71 17.31 -0.97
CA LEU A 203 7.11 17.43 -0.56
C LEU A 203 7.61 16.17 0.15
N VAL A 204 6.79 15.58 1.03
CA VAL A 204 7.16 14.35 1.75
C VAL A 204 7.23 13.15 0.80
N GLY A 205 6.18 12.92 0.00
CA GLY A 205 6.11 11.80 -0.94
C GLY A 205 7.07 11.94 -2.12
N GLY A 206 7.04 13.08 -2.80
CA GLY A 206 7.91 13.38 -3.94
C GLY A 206 9.38 13.49 -3.53
N GLY A 207 9.66 14.14 -2.40
CA GLY A 207 11.02 14.22 -1.85
C GLY A 207 11.59 12.86 -1.48
N TRP A 208 10.78 11.97 -0.89
CA TRP A 208 11.21 10.60 -0.61
C TRP A 208 11.48 9.79 -1.88
N LEU A 209 10.59 9.86 -2.88
CA LEU A 209 10.82 9.18 -4.16
C LEU A 209 12.11 9.68 -4.81
N PHE A 210 12.28 10.99 -4.90
CA PHE A 210 13.49 11.58 -5.46
C PHE A 210 14.74 11.10 -4.71
N PHE A 211 14.76 11.23 -3.38
CA PHE A 211 15.88 10.79 -2.56
C PHE A 211 16.17 9.29 -2.69
N ALA A 212 15.13 8.44 -2.68
CA ALA A 212 15.27 7.00 -2.76
C ALA A 212 15.91 6.57 -4.09
N TYR A 213 15.35 7.03 -5.21
CA TYR A 213 15.77 6.61 -6.54
C TYR A 213 17.06 7.30 -7.03
N ASP A 214 17.24 8.60 -6.73
CA ASP A 214 18.41 9.37 -7.18
C ASP A 214 19.65 9.16 -6.30
N ARG A 215 19.47 9.02 -4.98
CA ARG A 215 20.58 9.02 -4.02
C ARG A 215 20.76 7.68 -3.32
N LEU A 216 19.72 7.21 -2.63
CA LEU A 216 19.83 6.09 -1.70
C LEU A 216 20.18 4.78 -2.41
N PHE A 217 19.49 4.51 -3.52
CA PHE A 217 19.63 3.29 -4.30
C PHE A 217 21.01 3.15 -4.96
N PRO A 218 21.53 4.15 -5.68
CA PRO A 218 22.91 4.12 -6.18
C PRO A 218 23.95 3.99 -5.07
N ALA A 219 23.84 4.82 -4.03
CA ALA A 219 24.86 4.88 -2.97
C ALA A 219 25.05 3.54 -2.22
N LEU A 220 23.98 2.76 -2.04
CA LEU A 220 24.04 1.49 -1.29
C LEU A 220 24.42 0.27 -2.14
N ASN A 221 24.35 0.39 -3.46
CA ASN A 221 24.73 -0.70 -4.36
C ASN A 221 26.12 -0.51 -4.98
N ASN A 222 26.85 0.55 -4.61
CA ASN A 222 28.18 0.91 -5.16
C ASN A 222 28.19 0.89 -6.70
N ASP A 223 27.06 1.24 -7.26
CA ASP A 223 26.79 1.32 -8.68
C ASP A 223 26.18 2.71 -8.87
N PRO A 224 26.60 3.53 -9.86
CA PRO A 224 26.01 4.84 -10.19
C PRO A 224 24.51 4.82 -10.57
N GLY A 225 23.76 3.85 -10.06
CA GLY A 225 22.36 3.61 -10.30
C GLY A 225 22.14 2.57 -11.39
N LEU A 226 23.16 2.07 -12.08
CA LEU A 226 23.02 1.29 -13.32
C LEU A 226 22.24 -0.02 -13.16
N MET A 227 22.34 -0.73 -12.03
CA MET A 227 21.55 -1.95 -11.77
C MET A 227 20.08 -1.66 -11.48
N ASN A 228 19.77 -0.63 -10.69
CA ASN A 228 18.40 -0.26 -10.38
C ASN A 228 17.73 0.54 -11.49
N PHE A 229 18.49 1.46 -12.08
CA PHE A 229 18.20 2.08 -13.35
C PHE A 229 18.04 1.01 -14.41
N GLY A 230 18.84 -0.05 -14.45
CA GLY A 230 18.68 -1.20 -15.35
C GLY A 230 17.41 -2.00 -15.11
N ARG A 231 16.97 -2.16 -13.85
CA ARG A 231 15.66 -2.76 -13.49
C ARG A 231 14.47 -1.83 -13.80
N LEU A 232 14.61 -0.52 -13.64
CA LEU A 232 13.60 0.45 -14.07
C LEU A 232 13.57 0.59 -15.59
N GLN A 233 14.73 0.63 -16.23
CA GLN A 233 14.92 0.69 -17.67
C GLN A 233 14.42 -0.61 -18.30
N SER A 234 14.63 -1.79 -17.72
CA SER A 234 13.99 -3.00 -18.24
C SER A 234 12.45 -2.91 -18.16
N ARG A 235 11.92 -2.22 -17.14
CA ARG A 235 10.48 -1.97 -16.93
C ARG A 235 9.90 -0.88 -17.84
N TYR A 236 10.71 0.12 -18.22
CA TYR A 236 10.25 1.35 -18.87
C TYR A 236 11.08 1.73 -20.11
N SER A 237 11.89 0.82 -20.66
CA SER A 237 12.79 1.05 -21.80
C SER A 237 12.05 1.54 -23.04
N HIS A 238 10.80 1.12 -23.17
CA HIS A 238 9.89 1.54 -24.24
C HIS A 238 9.44 3.02 -24.12
N LEU A 239 9.69 3.69 -22.99
CA LEU A 239 9.33 5.09 -22.71
C LEU A 239 10.50 6.07 -22.81
N GLY A 240 11.74 5.58 -22.86
CA GLY A 240 12.95 6.40 -23.01
C GLY A 240 14.17 5.80 -22.32
N ASP A 241 15.33 6.40 -22.59
CA ASP A 241 16.65 5.91 -22.13
C ASP A 241 17.07 6.50 -20.77
N GLY A 242 16.22 7.34 -20.16
CA GLY A 242 16.47 8.07 -18.90
C GLY A 242 15.18 8.38 -18.12
N VAL A 243 15.26 8.61 -16.81
CA VAL A 243 14.08 9.03 -15.99
C VAL A 243 13.46 10.32 -16.52
N GLY A 244 14.30 11.27 -16.96
CA GLY A 244 13.85 12.52 -17.57
C GLY A 244 13.11 12.30 -18.89
N ASP A 245 13.61 11.39 -19.74
CA ASP A 245 12.98 11.06 -21.01
C ASP A 245 11.66 10.30 -20.81
N ILE A 246 11.61 9.39 -19.82
CA ILE A 246 10.37 8.69 -19.43
C ILE A 246 9.31 9.71 -18.97
N LEU A 247 9.69 10.69 -18.14
CA LEU A 247 8.77 11.74 -17.68
C LEU A 247 8.34 12.65 -18.83
N GLN A 248 9.24 13.01 -19.74
CA GLN A 248 8.90 13.82 -20.92
C GLN A 248 7.97 13.06 -21.88
N THR A 249 8.26 11.80 -22.19
CA THR A 249 7.39 10.95 -23.01
C THR A 249 6.03 10.76 -22.34
N ALA A 250 6.00 10.58 -21.02
CA ALA A 250 4.76 10.46 -20.25
C ALA A 250 3.88 11.73 -20.33
N LEU A 251 4.50 12.91 -20.28
CA LEU A 251 3.78 14.19 -20.27
C LEU A 251 3.43 14.70 -21.67
N PHE A 252 4.30 14.51 -22.65
CA PHE A 252 4.21 15.15 -23.97
C PHE A 252 3.86 14.18 -25.10
N SER A 253 3.83 12.86 -24.86
CA SER A 253 3.45 11.85 -25.85
C SER A 253 2.36 10.88 -25.34
N PRO A 254 1.20 11.37 -24.88
CA PRO A 254 0.15 10.53 -24.31
C PRO A 254 -0.38 9.46 -25.28
N MET A 255 -0.42 9.75 -26.58
CA MET A 255 -0.89 8.78 -27.59
C MET A 255 0.06 7.60 -27.76
N LYS A 256 1.38 7.79 -27.56
CA LYS A 256 2.35 6.68 -27.59
C LYS A 256 2.18 5.76 -26.38
N LEU A 257 1.90 6.33 -25.20
CA LEU A 257 1.62 5.56 -23.99
C LEU A 257 0.38 4.67 -24.18
N LEU A 258 -0.72 5.23 -24.69
CA LEU A 258 -1.99 4.51 -24.86
C LEU A 258 -1.86 3.30 -25.82
N GLY A 259 -0.93 3.35 -26.78
CA GLY A 259 -0.68 2.26 -27.73
C GLY A 259 0.10 1.07 -27.17
N VAL A 260 0.81 1.23 -26.04
CA VAL A 260 1.64 0.17 -25.42
C VAL A 260 0.91 -0.56 -24.29
N LEU A 261 -0.25 -0.03 -23.87
CA LEU A 261 -1.02 -0.59 -22.77
C LEU A 261 -1.80 -1.85 -23.23
N ASP A 262 -1.64 -2.93 -22.46
CA ASP A 262 -2.58 -4.06 -22.55
C ASP A 262 -3.87 -3.70 -21.82
N TRP A 263 -4.77 -3.07 -22.59
CA TRP A 263 -6.06 -2.61 -22.10
C TRP A 263 -6.92 -3.72 -21.53
N SER A 264 -6.79 -4.95 -22.04
CA SER A 264 -7.59 -6.08 -21.57
C SER A 264 -7.24 -6.45 -20.13
N SER A 265 -5.94 -6.62 -19.86
CA SER A 265 -5.42 -6.89 -18.52
C SER A 265 -5.66 -5.72 -17.56
N ILE A 266 -5.48 -4.47 -18.02
CA ILE A 266 -5.70 -3.29 -17.17
C ILE A 266 -7.17 -3.14 -16.77
N VAL A 267 -8.10 -3.32 -17.72
CA VAL A 267 -9.54 -3.24 -17.41
C VAL A 267 -9.95 -4.36 -16.47
N PHE A 268 -9.48 -5.58 -16.69
CA PHE A 268 -9.78 -6.72 -15.82
C PHE A 268 -9.20 -6.52 -14.41
N TYR A 269 -7.95 -6.08 -14.31
CA TYR A 269 -7.28 -5.72 -13.07
C TYR A 269 -8.05 -4.64 -12.30
N LEU A 270 -8.42 -3.53 -12.96
CA LEU A 270 -9.19 -2.45 -12.34
C LEU A 270 -10.58 -2.90 -11.93
N PHE A 271 -11.24 -3.72 -12.75
CA PHE A 271 -12.56 -4.29 -12.45
C PHE A 271 -12.51 -5.12 -11.17
N LEU A 272 -11.57 -6.05 -11.06
CA LEU A 272 -11.42 -6.88 -9.87
C LEU A 272 -10.98 -6.09 -8.63
N LEU A 273 -10.08 -5.11 -8.79
CA LEU A 273 -9.69 -4.19 -7.71
C LEU A 273 -10.90 -3.39 -7.20
N SER A 274 -11.83 -3.08 -8.11
CA SER A 274 -13.05 -2.33 -7.82
C SER A 274 -14.15 -3.17 -7.18
N LEU A 275 -14.13 -4.50 -7.27
CA LEU A 275 -15.14 -5.35 -6.63
C LEU A 275 -14.71 -5.73 -5.20
N PRO A 276 -15.62 -5.69 -4.18
CA PRO A 276 -17.01 -5.21 -4.19
C PRO A 276 -17.15 -3.70 -3.88
N LEU A 277 -16.05 -2.96 -3.93
CA LEU A 277 -15.94 -1.56 -3.47
C LEU A 277 -16.76 -0.56 -4.32
N ALA A 278 -16.79 -0.74 -5.64
CA ALA A 278 -17.35 0.16 -6.63
C ALA A 278 -18.85 0.38 -6.47
N PHE A 279 -19.56 -0.61 -5.93
CA PHE A 279 -21.00 -0.50 -5.66
C PHE A 279 -21.35 0.74 -4.82
N TYR A 280 -20.46 1.12 -3.91
CA TYR A 280 -20.63 2.25 -3.00
C TYR A 280 -19.98 3.55 -3.49
N TRP A 281 -19.31 3.57 -4.65
CA TRP A 281 -18.67 4.80 -5.14
C TRP A 281 -19.70 5.82 -5.61
N ARG A 282 -19.53 7.05 -5.14
CA ARG A 282 -20.38 8.21 -5.44
C ARG A 282 -19.50 9.44 -5.63
N ARG A 283 -20.09 10.60 -5.94
CA ARG A 283 -19.33 11.87 -6.09
C ARG A 283 -18.38 12.17 -4.91
N PRO A 284 -18.74 11.94 -3.63
CA PRO A 284 -17.82 12.15 -2.50
C PRO A 284 -16.60 11.22 -2.48
N SER A 285 -16.64 10.11 -3.23
CA SER A 285 -15.53 9.16 -3.37
C SER A 285 -14.42 9.70 -4.27
N LEU A 286 -14.73 10.66 -5.17
CA LEU A 286 -13.81 11.12 -6.23
C LEU A 286 -12.44 11.59 -5.73
N PRO A 287 -12.31 12.39 -4.65
CA PRO A 287 -10.98 12.80 -4.18
C PRO A 287 -10.12 11.59 -3.79
N MET A 288 -10.71 10.61 -3.10
CA MET A 288 -9.98 9.43 -2.65
C MET A 288 -9.68 8.46 -3.79
N LEU A 289 -10.54 8.39 -4.81
CA LEU A 289 -10.23 7.70 -6.06
C LEU A 289 -9.10 8.40 -6.82
N ALA A 290 -9.02 9.73 -6.80
CA ALA A 290 -7.90 10.44 -7.41
C ALA A 290 -6.56 10.12 -6.72
N ALA A 291 -6.59 9.80 -5.42
CA ALA A 291 -5.39 9.39 -4.68
C ALA A 291 -4.73 8.12 -5.23
N THR A 292 -5.47 7.27 -5.93
CA THR A 292 -4.93 6.03 -6.51
C THR A 292 -4.22 6.26 -7.85
N LEU A 293 -4.48 7.40 -8.51
CA LEU A 293 -4.05 7.65 -9.89
C LEU A 293 -2.52 7.56 -10.08
N PRO A 294 -1.66 8.20 -9.26
CA PRO A 294 -0.22 8.15 -9.52
C PRO A 294 0.33 6.73 -9.50
N LEU A 295 -0.13 5.89 -8.56
CA LEU A 295 0.32 4.51 -8.46
C LEU A 295 -0.31 3.62 -9.55
N ILE A 296 -1.57 3.86 -9.94
CA ILE A 296 -2.17 3.17 -11.10
C ILE A 296 -1.38 3.48 -12.38
N ILE A 297 -1.04 4.76 -12.62
CA ILE A 297 -0.27 5.17 -13.80
C ILE A 297 1.07 4.45 -13.83
N VAL A 298 1.81 4.46 -12.72
CA VAL A 298 3.11 3.76 -12.62
C VAL A 298 2.96 2.26 -12.89
N ASN A 299 1.99 1.59 -12.25
CA ASN A 299 1.77 0.15 -12.42
C ASN A 299 1.36 -0.18 -13.88
N SER A 300 0.51 0.63 -14.50
CA SER A 300 0.06 0.43 -15.89
C SER A 300 1.19 0.63 -16.90
N LEU A 301 2.11 1.56 -16.65
CA LEU A 301 3.23 1.85 -17.54
C LEU A 301 4.39 0.84 -17.44
N SER A 302 4.45 0.04 -16.37
CA SER A 302 5.50 -0.98 -16.22
C SER A 302 5.29 -2.12 -17.23
N SER A 303 6.33 -2.49 -17.99
CA SER A 303 6.33 -3.63 -18.91
C SER A 303 6.25 -5.00 -18.22
N HIS A 304 6.43 -5.05 -16.90
CA HIS A 304 6.27 -6.29 -16.13
C HIS A 304 4.82 -6.55 -15.76
N GLU A 305 4.28 -7.66 -16.27
CA GLU A 305 2.91 -8.14 -16.00
C GLU A 305 2.64 -8.35 -14.50
N LEU A 306 3.65 -8.70 -13.70
CA LEU A 306 3.54 -8.87 -12.24
C LEU A 306 3.17 -7.58 -11.49
N GLN A 307 3.31 -6.40 -12.11
CA GLN A 307 2.83 -5.13 -11.53
C GLN A 307 1.36 -4.83 -11.89
N ARG A 308 0.79 -5.54 -12.86
CA ARG A 308 -0.56 -5.37 -13.39
C ARG A 308 -1.50 -6.52 -12.99
N ASP A 309 -1.17 -7.23 -11.91
CA ASP A 309 -1.93 -8.37 -11.42
C ASP A 309 -2.30 -8.19 -9.94
N LEU A 310 -3.33 -8.92 -9.52
CA LEU A 310 -3.83 -8.96 -8.15
C LEU A 310 -3.17 -10.03 -7.31
N LEU A 311 -2.27 -10.82 -7.89
CA LEU A 311 -1.52 -11.82 -7.15
C LEU A 311 -0.35 -11.21 -6.38
N HIS A 312 0.17 -10.06 -6.81
CA HIS A 312 1.39 -9.44 -6.28
C HIS A 312 1.11 -8.11 -5.54
N GLU A 313 2.01 -7.71 -4.64
CA GLU A 313 1.75 -6.64 -3.67
C GLU A 313 1.72 -5.22 -4.26
N SER A 314 2.12 -5.06 -5.53
CA SER A 314 2.26 -3.75 -6.22
C SER A 314 0.98 -2.91 -6.21
N SER A 315 -0.16 -3.58 -6.10
CA SER A 315 -1.50 -2.97 -6.15
C SER A 315 -2.12 -2.80 -4.76
N LEU A 316 -1.51 -3.39 -3.72
CA LEU A 316 -2.09 -3.47 -2.37
C LEU A 316 -2.34 -2.08 -1.81
N HIS A 317 -1.41 -1.16 -1.99
CA HIS A 317 -1.51 0.20 -1.43
C HIS A 317 -2.67 1.03 -2.00
N LEU A 318 -3.24 0.62 -3.14
CA LEU A 318 -4.44 1.23 -3.72
C LEU A 318 -5.70 0.89 -2.92
N THR A 319 -5.74 -0.30 -2.30
CA THR A 319 -6.97 -0.82 -1.66
C THR A 319 -7.40 0.01 -0.45
N VAL A 320 -6.47 0.59 0.29
CA VAL A 320 -6.81 1.46 1.43
C VAL A 320 -7.62 2.69 0.96
N PRO A 321 -7.14 3.52 0.02
CA PRO A 321 -7.94 4.57 -0.59
C PRO A 321 -9.27 4.08 -1.15
N LEU A 322 -9.31 2.94 -1.86
CA LEU A 322 -10.54 2.44 -2.48
C LEU A 322 -11.61 2.08 -1.43
N VAL A 323 -11.23 1.44 -0.32
CA VAL A 323 -12.14 1.15 0.79
C VAL A 323 -12.65 2.44 1.43
N VAL A 324 -11.78 3.43 1.61
CA VAL A 324 -12.19 4.76 2.12
C VAL A 324 -13.13 5.45 1.14
N ALA A 325 -12.88 5.35 -0.17
CA ALA A 325 -13.72 5.92 -1.21
C ALA A 325 -15.13 5.30 -1.18
N SER A 326 -15.23 3.98 -0.99
CA SER A 326 -16.51 3.27 -0.76
C SER A 326 -17.22 3.73 0.51
N MET A 327 -16.48 3.90 1.61
CA MET A 327 -17.03 4.42 2.87
C MET A 327 -17.61 5.83 2.69
N ASP A 328 -16.89 6.74 2.00
CA ASP A 328 -17.32 8.12 1.78
C ASP A 328 -18.60 8.19 0.94
N GLY A 329 -18.70 7.36 -0.09
CA GLY A 329 -19.90 7.26 -0.92
C GLY A 329 -21.08 6.67 -0.15
N PHE A 330 -20.87 5.54 0.54
CA PHE A 330 -21.90 4.88 1.34
C PHE A 330 -22.45 5.76 2.48
N ALA A 331 -21.57 6.48 3.19
CA ALA A 331 -21.99 7.37 4.26
C ALA A 331 -22.90 8.50 3.78
N THR A 332 -22.71 8.95 2.54
CA THR A 332 -23.52 10.01 1.93
C THR A 332 -24.90 9.51 1.54
N ASP A 333 -25.00 8.35 0.90
CA ASP A 333 -26.27 7.71 0.54
C ASP A 333 -27.15 7.51 1.79
N LEU A 334 -26.56 6.99 2.88
CA LEU A 334 -27.29 6.79 4.15
C LEU A 334 -27.80 8.09 4.78
N ARG A 335 -27.04 9.19 4.68
CA ARG A 335 -27.48 10.50 5.19
C ARG A 335 -28.68 11.01 4.38
N GLN A 336 -28.65 10.87 3.05
CA GLN A 336 -29.74 11.27 2.19
C GLN A 336 -31.01 10.44 2.47
N SER A 337 -30.90 9.12 2.62
CA SER A 337 -32.05 8.26 2.94
C SER A 337 -32.67 8.57 4.31
N ARG A 338 -31.85 8.86 5.34
CA ARG A 338 -32.35 9.23 6.69
C ARG A 338 -33.08 10.58 6.69
N LEU A 339 -32.62 11.55 5.90
CA LEU A 339 -33.30 12.83 5.73
C LEU A 339 -34.65 12.67 5.01
N TRP A 340 -34.76 11.73 4.07
CA TRP A 340 -36.01 11.47 3.36
C TRP A 340 -37.08 10.82 4.26
N LEU A 341 -36.68 9.86 5.11
CA LEU A 341 -37.57 9.19 6.07
C LEU A 341 -38.08 10.09 7.20
N THR A 342 -37.42 11.21 7.48
CA THR A 342 -37.79 12.16 8.54
C THR A 342 -38.62 13.34 8.04
N ARG A 343 -38.82 13.45 6.71
CA ARG A 343 -39.67 14.48 6.07
C ARG A 343 -41.07 13.96 5.69
N ARG A 344 -41.39 12.73 6.06
CA ARG A 344 -42.75 12.16 6.04
C ARG A 344 -43.24 12.08 7.47
#